data_AF-A0A135LG69-F1
#
_entry.id   AF-A0A135LG69-F1
#
_cell.length_a   1.000
_cell.length_b   1.000
_cell.length_c   1.000
_cell.angle_alpha   90.00
_cell.angle_beta   90.00
_cell.angle_gamma   90.00
#
_symmetry.space_group_name_H-M   'P 1'
#
loop_
_entity.id
_entity.type
_entity.pdbx_description
1 polymer ?
#
loop_
_entity_poly.entity_id
_entity_poly.type
_entity_poly.pdbx_seq_one_letter_code
_entity_poly.pdbx_strand_id
1 'polypeptide(L)'
;MAPTDTKKAEPANQGPPKLSDYKEILDESTFEQILEMDDDEEDRDFSKSIVYGFFDQAENTYKKIQKEIDDKNLDELSALGHFLKGSSATLGLIKVKDGCEKIQHFGANKDETGLIDEPDTEVCLKAIKKTLDEVKVEYRKVEKLLRRYYGEEVKDEEEKPEEEVKEQKEEKPKAEPKKEIQEAKEAKETKEPTKEPTKEVSK
;
A
#
# COMPACT_ATOMS: atom_id res chain seq x y z
N MET A 1 50.84 -7.62 25.58
CA MET A 1 50.04 -6.61 24.84
C MET A 1 50.37 -6.79 23.37
N ALA A 2 49.38 -6.91 22.50
CA ALA A 2 49.56 -6.96 21.05
C ALA A 2 48.58 -5.96 20.42
N PRO A 3 49.00 -5.14 19.44
CA PRO A 3 48.08 -4.27 18.74
C PRO A 3 47.15 -5.09 17.84
N THR A 4 45.88 -4.69 17.77
CA THR A 4 44.89 -5.31 16.89
C THR A 4 44.83 -4.55 15.57
N ASP A 5 45.37 -5.15 14.50
CA ASP A 5 45.16 -4.66 13.12
C ASP A 5 43.73 -4.98 12.66
N THR A 6 42.77 -4.20 13.18
CA THR A 6 41.39 -4.18 12.70
C THR A 6 41.39 -3.54 11.30
N LYS A 7 41.61 -4.37 10.26
CA LYS A 7 41.50 -3.94 8.86
C LYS A 7 40.05 -3.56 8.57
N LYS A 8 39.74 -2.28 8.78
CA LYS A 8 38.52 -1.62 8.32
C LYS A 8 38.35 -1.91 6.83
N ALA A 9 37.28 -2.60 6.45
CA ALA A 9 36.92 -2.74 5.06
C ALA A 9 36.45 -1.38 4.54
N GLU A 10 37.10 -0.90 3.48
CA GLU A 10 36.59 0.19 2.66
C GLU A 10 35.45 -0.38 1.79
N PRO A 11 34.41 0.41 1.46
CA PRO A 11 33.33 -0.07 0.60
C PRO A 11 33.91 -0.33 -0.80
N ALA A 12 34.06 -1.61 -1.14
CA ALA A 12 34.54 -2.00 -2.44
C ALA A 12 33.53 -1.56 -3.52
N ASN A 13 34.03 -0.93 -4.58
CA ASN A 13 33.28 -0.55 -5.76
C ASN A 13 32.75 -1.82 -6.47
N GLN A 14 31.56 -2.25 -6.08
CA GLN A 14 30.86 -3.40 -6.63
C GLN A 14 29.98 -2.93 -7.78
N GLY A 15 30.03 -3.63 -8.91
CA GLY A 15 29.17 -3.35 -10.06
C GLY A 15 27.69 -3.65 -9.77
N PRO A 16 26.82 -3.49 -10.79
CA PRO A 16 25.37 -3.67 -10.65
C PRO A 16 25.00 -4.97 -9.91
N PRO A 17 24.05 -4.93 -8.95
CA PRO A 17 23.61 -6.12 -8.23
C PRO A 17 23.02 -7.15 -9.21
N LYS A 18 23.39 -8.42 -9.03
CA LYS A 18 22.87 -9.51 -9.88
C LYS A 18 21.41 -9.77 -9.53
N LEU A 19 20.53 -9.65 -10.52
CA LEU A 19 19.10 -9.91 -10.36
C LEU A 19 18.82 -11.34 -9.88
N SER A 20 19.70 -12.28 -10.23
CA SER A 20 19.66 -13.69 -9.84
C SER A 20 19.69 -13.93 -8.32
N ASP A 21 20.20 -12.97 -7.54
CA ASP A 21 20.28 -13.06 -6.08
C ASP A 21 18.98 -12.59 -5.39
N TYR A 22 18.00 -12.05 -6.14
CA TYR A 22 16.79 -11.39 -5.63
C TYR A 22 15.46 -12.07 -6.04
N LYS A 23 15.51 -13.37 -6.36
CA LYS A 23 14.38 -14.17 -6.88
C LYS A 23 13.15 -14.27 -5.97
N GLU A 24 13.25 -13.81 -4.73
CA GLU A 24 12.10 -13.72 -3.82
C GLU A 24 11.25 -12.47 -4.06
N ILE A 25 11.82 -11.39 -4.62
CA ILE A 25 11.13 -10.10 -4.86
C ILE A 25 10.99 -9.74 -6.35
N LEU A 26 11.84 -10.31 -7.21
CA LEU A 26 11.88 -10.07 -8.65
C LEU A 26 11.89 -11.39 -9.43
N ASP A 27 10.94 -11.56 -10.33
CA ASP A 27 11.00 -12.59 -11.37
C ASP A 27 11.98 -12.14 -12.46
N GLU A 28 13.21 -12.62 -12.31
CA GLU A 28 14.30 -12.46 -13.28
C GLU A 28 13.84 -12.75 -14.71
N SER A 29 13.04 -13.79 -14.95
CA SER A 29 12.65 -14.20 -16.32
C SER A 29 11.60 -13.30 -16.97
N THR A 30 10.77 -12.61 -16.17
CA THR A 30 9.86 -11.57 -16.67
C THR A 30 10.60 -10.24 -16.86
N PHE A 31 11.56 -9.91 -15.98
CA PHE A 31 12.35 -8.69 -16.10
C PHE A 31 13.37 -8.75 -17.25
N GLU A 32 13.96 -9.92 -17.50
CA GLU A 32 14.89 -10.16 -18.61
C GLU A 32 14.23 -9.91 -19.98
N GLN A 33 12.93 -10.22 -20.14
CA GLN A 33 12.16 -9.85 -21.34
C GLN A 33 12.03 -8.33 -21.56
N ILE A 34 12.12 -7.51 -20.50
CA ILE A 34 12.14 -6.04 -20.61
C ILE A 34 13.56 -5.55 -20.95
N LEU A 35 14.60 -6.27 -20.50
CA LEU A 35 16.00 -6.02 -20.85
C LEU A 35 16.33 -6.48 -22.29
N GLU A 36 15.62 -7.46 -22.84
CA GLU A 36 15.69 -7.85 -24.27
C GLU A 36 15.09 -6.78 -25.21
N MET A 37 14.49 -5.71 -24.68
CA MET A 37 13.93 -4.58 -25.45
C MET A 37 14.81 -3.32 -25.47
N ASP A 38 15.98 -3.34 -24.82
CA ASP A 38 16.99 -2.28 -24.97
C ASP A 38 17.83 -2.51 -26.26
N ASP A 39 18.30 -1.43 -26.90
CA ASP A 39 19.12 -1.52 -28.12
C ASP A 39 20.57 -1.98 -27.86
N ASP A 40 21.10 -1.78 -26.64
CA ASP A 40 22.44 -2.21 -26.21
C ASP A 40 22.43 -2.61 -24.71
N GLU A 41 23.43 -3.38 -24.26
CA GLU A 41 23.58 -3.71 -22.84
C GLU A 41 24.10 -2.54 -22.00
N GLU A 42 24.87 -1.64 -22.60
CA GLU A 42 25.38 -0.41 -21.97
C GLU A 42 24.35 0.73 -21.96
N ASP A 43 23.42 0.76 -22.93
CA ASP A 43 22.39 1.81 -23.10
C ASP A 43 20.98 1.31 -22.76
N ARG A 44 20.70 1.24 -21.46
CA ARG A 44 19.47 0.67 -20.87
C ARG A 44 18.29 1.64 -20.81
N ASP A 45 18.22 2.60 -21.73
CA ASP A 45 17.27 3.73 -21.62
C ASP A 45 15.79 3.29 -21.74
N PHE A 46 15.47 2.23 -22.51
CA PHE A 46 14.10 1.71 -22.59
C PHE A 46 13.66 1.08 -21.27
N SER A 47 14.36 0.04 -20.81
CA SER A 47 14.01 -0.70 -19.58
C SER A 47 14.04 0.21 -18.34
N LYS A 48 14.99 1.15 -18.29
CA LYS A 48 15.07 2.20 -17.26
C LYS A 48 13.85 3.13 -17.31
N SER A 49 13.40 3.57 -18.49
CA SER A 49 12.22 4.43 -18.61
C SER A 49 10.94 3.76 -18.07
N ILE A 50 10.73 2.47 -18.35
CA ILE A 50 9.58 1.70 -17.85
C ILE A 50 9.65 1.55 -16.33
N VAL A 51 10.81 1.21 -15.77
CA VAL A 51 10.99 1.06 -14.32
C VAL A 51 10.78 2.37 -13.55
N TYR A 52 11.30 3.49 -14.05
CA TYR A 52 11.15 4.78 -13.36
C TYR A 52 9.72 5.33 -13.52
N GLY A 53 9.08 5.10 -14.67
CA GLY A 53 7.65 5.35 -14.84
C GLY A 53 6.78 4.53 -13.87
N PHE A 54 7.16 3.28 -13.58
CA PHE A 54 6.50 2.47 -12.55
C PHE A 54 6.73 3.01 -11.13
N PHE A 55 7.92 3.53 -10.79
CA PHE A 55 8.15 4.15 -9.48
C PHE A 55 7.18 5.31 -9.22
N ASP A 56 7.03 6.23 -10.19
CA ASP A 56 6.07 7.32 -10.11
C ASP A 56 4.62 6.82 -10.07
N GLN A 57 4.28 5.78 -10.85
CA GLN A 57 2.96 5.15 -10.85
C GLN A 57 2.63 4.55 -9.46
N ALA A 58 3.57 3.82 -8.85
CA ALA A 58 3.42 3.17 -7.56
C ALA A 58 3.26 4.20 -6.43
N GLU A 59 4.17 5.17 -6.34
CA GLU A 59 4.10 6.24 -5.34
C GLU A 59 2.79 7.03 -5.41
N ASN A 60 2.32 7.37 -6.61
CA ASN A 60 1.06 8.09 -6.79
C ASN A 60 -0.16 7.19 -6.50
N THR A 61 -0.07 5.89 -6.79
CA THR A 61 -1.16 4.94 -6.48
C THR A 61 -1.26 4.67 -4.98
N TYR A 62 -0.16 4.53 -4.24
CA TYR A 62 -0.19 4.40 -2.78
C TYR A 62 -0.82 5.63 -2.10
N LYS A 63 -0.57 6.84 -2.63
CA LYS A 63 -1.19 8.09 -2.14
C LYS A 63 -2.71 8.09 -2.38
N LYS A 64 -3.18 7.56 -3.52
CA LYS A 64 -4.62 7.35 -3.79
C LYS A 64 -5.23 6.29 -2.87
N ILE A 65 -4.63 5.10 -2.78
CA ILE A 65 -5.14 4.01 -1.92
C ILE A 65 -5.27 4.51 -0.47
N GLN A 66 -4.30 5.27 0.05
CA GLN A 66 -4.42 5.84 1.40
C GLN A 66 -5.64 6.78 1.55
N LYS A 67 -5.91 7.65 0.56
CA LYS A 67 -7.11 8.50 0.55
C LYS A 67 -8.39 7.67 0.48
N GLU A 68 -8.48 6.70 -0.42
CA GLU A 68 -9.70 5.90 -0.59
C GLU A 68 -9.97 4.94 0.59
N ILE A 69 -8.95 4.59 1.40
CA ILE A 69 -9.16 3.95 2.72
C ILE A 69 -9.89 4.89 3.67
N ASP A 70 -9.48 6.16 3.73
CA ASP A 70 -10.07 7.17 4.63
C ASP A 70 -11.50 7.57 4.17
N ASP A 71 -11.74 7.63 2.86
CA ASP A 71 -13.06 7.83 2.24
C ASP A 71 -13.91 6.54 2.18
N LYS A 72 -13.36 5.38 2.59
CA LYS A 72 -14.00 4.05 2.66
C LYS A 72 -14.50 3.48 1.32
N ASN A 73 -13.86 3.86 0.22
CA ASN A 73 -14.28 3.55 -1.14
C ASN A 73 -13.71 2.21 -1.65
N LEU A 74 -14.36 1.10 -1.27
CA LEU A 74 -13.89 -0.26 -1.59
C LEU A 74 -13.77 -0.53 -3.11
N ASP A 75 -14.70 -0.03 -3.93
CA ASP A 75 -14.68 -0.22 -5.39
C ASP A 75 -13.41 0.40 -6.04
N GLU A 76 -13.09 1.66 -5.70
CA GLU A 76 -11.87 2.32 -6.19
C GLU A 76 -10.62 1.67 -5.59
N LEU A 77 -10.64 1.22 -4.34
CA LEU A 77 -9.53 0.44 -3.76
C LEU A 77 -9.28 -0.86 -4.54
N SER A 78 -10.34 -1.54 -5.01
CA SER A 78 -10.21 -2.71 -5.88
C SER A 78 -9.62 -2.34 -7.25
N ALA A 79 -10.09 -1.24 -7.85
CA ALA A 79 -9.59 -0.74 -9.13
C ALA A 79 -8.11 -0.31 -9.07
N LEU A 80 -7.70 0.39 -8.01
CA LEU A 80 -6.31 0.80 -7.79
C LEU A 80 -5.40 -0.40 -7.53
N GLY A 81 -5.87 -1.40 -6.76
CA GLY A 81 -5.17 -2.68 -6.58
C GLY A 81 -4.99 -3.43 -7.89
N HIS A 82 -6.03 -3.54 -8.71
CA HIS A 82 -5.97 -4.15 -10.04
C HIS A 82 -4.99 -3.43 -10.98
N PHE A 83 -5.06 -2.10 -11.03
CA PHE A 83 -4.19 -1.25 -11.86
C PHE A 83 -2.71 -1.44 -11.51
N LEU A 84 -2.35 -1.37 -10.23
CA LEU A 84 -0.96 -1.52 -9.80
C LEU A 84 -0.47 -2.97 -9.87
N LYS A 85 -1.37 -3.96 -9.68
CA LYS A 85 -1.06 -5.38 -9.95
C LYS A 85 -0.65 -5.60 -11.40
N GLY A 86 -1.35 -4.98 -12.35
CA GLY A 86 -1.05 -5.09 -13.78
C GLY A 86 0.37 -4.64 -14.11
N SER A 87 0.74 -3.42 -13.73
CA SER A 87 2.08 -2.87 -14.04
C SER A 87 3.22 -3.47 -13.22
N SER A 88 2.97 -3.87 -11.97
CA SER A 88 3.98 -4.59 -11.18
C SER A 88 4.23 -6.01 -11.72
N ALA A 89 3.20 -6.67 -12.28
CA ALA A 89 3.36 -7.95 -12.98
C ALA A 89 4.18 -7.82 -14.27
N THR A 90 4.00 -6.75 -15.05
CA THR A 90 4.82 -6.49 -16.27
C THR A 90 6.32 -6.33 -15.97
N LEU A 91 6.68 -5.88 -14.76
CA LEU A 91 8.07 -5.77 -14.31
C LEU A 91 8.53 -6.94 -13.42
N GLY A 92 7.75 -8.03 -13.32
CA GLY A 92 8.11 -9.20 -12.52
C GLY A 92 8.19 -8.96 -11.01
N LEU A 93 7.58 -7.89 -10.48
CA LEU A 93 7.74 -7.45 -9.08
C LEU A 93 6.86 -8.28 -8.12
N ILE A 94 7.24 -9.55 -7.90
CA ILE A 94 6.46 -10.63 -7.26
C ILE A 94 5.67 -10.13 -6.04
N LYS A 95 6.36 -9.62 -5.02
CA LYS A 95 5.73 -9.22 -3.75
C LYS A 95 4.80 -8.02 -3.88
N VAL A 96 5.13 -7.08 -4.78
CA VAL A 96 4.30 -5.89 -5.05
C VAL A 96 3.02 -6.31 -5.78
N LYS A 97 3.12 -7.16 -6.81
CA LYS A 97 1.98 -7.78 -7.49
C LYS A 97 1.06 -8.49 -6.49
N ASP A 98 1.61 -9.39 -5.68
CA ASP A 98 0.83 -10.23 -4.76
C ASP A 98 0.11 -9.41 -3.69
N GLY A 99 0.73 -8.35 -3.17
CA GLY A 99 0.05 -7.43 -2.25
C GLY A 99 -1.00 -6.55 -2.94
N CYS A 100 -0.77 -6.13 -4.18
CA CYS A 100 -1.80 -5.43 -4.98
C CYS A 100 -2.99 -6.35 -5.32
N GLU A 101 -2.76 -7.65 -5.47
CA GLU A 101 -3.80 -8.68 -5.65
C GLU A 101 -4.68 -8.82 -4.40
N LYS A 102 -4.08 -8.87 -3.21
CA LYS A 102 -4.81 -8.83 -1.94
C LYS A 102 -5.63 -7.55 -1.78
N ILE A 103 -5.06 -6.37 -2.11
CA ILE A 103 -5.81 -5.10 -2.10
C ILE A 103 -6.99 -5.15 -3.08
N GLN A 104 -6.80 -5.73 -4.28
CA GLN A 104 -7.89 -5.96 -5.23
C GLN A 104 -9.01 -6.83 -4.62
N HIS A 105 -8.67 -7.93 -3.94
CA HIS A 105 -9.62 -8.85 -3.32
C HIS A 105 -10.40 -8.21 -2.16
N PHE A 106 -9.70 -7.60 -1.19
CA PHE A 106 -10.37 -6.93 -0.07
C PHE A 106 -11.24 -5.75 -0.53
N GLY A 107 -10.83 -5.03 -1.58
CA GLY A 107 -11.66 -3.99 -2.21
C GLY A 107 -12.90 -4.55 -2.93
N ALA A 108 -12.89 -5.82 -3.34
CA ALA A 108 -14.03 -6.50 -3.94
C ALA A 108 -14.94 -7.19 -2.89
N ASN A 109 -14.86 -6.78 -1.61
CA ASN A 109 -15.53 -7.43 -0.48
C ASN A 109 -15.20 -8.93 -0.36
N LYS A 110 -13.92 -9.28 -0.40
CA LYS A 110 -13.44 -10.67 -0.27
C LYS A 110 -12.32 -10.83 0.75
N ASP A 111 -12.04 -12.08 1.10
CA ASP A 111 -10.87 -12.52 1.84
C ASP A 111 -9.56 -12.35 1.04
N GLU A 112 -8.42 -12.62 1.68
CA GLU A 112 -7.09 -12.55 1.08
C GLU A 112 -6.96 -13.38 -0.21
N THR A 113 -7.61 -14.54 -0.28
CA THR A 113 -7.56 -15.45 -1.44
C THR A 113 -8.49 -15.04 -2.59
N GLY A 114 -9.46 -14.14 -2.36
CA GLY A 114 -10.46 -13.75 -3.34
C GLY A 114 -11.53 -14.83 -3.60
N LEU A 115 -11.64 -15.84 -2.73
CA LEU A 115 -12.52 -17.00 -2.88
C LEU A 115 -13.74 -16.95 -1.95
N ILE A 116 -13.63 -16.26 -0.81
CA ILE A 116 -14.66 -16.13 0.21
C ILE A 116 -15.06 -14.66 0.30
N ASP A 117 -16.36 -14.37 0.35
CA ASP A 117 -16.84 -13.00 0.47
C ASP A 117 -16.71 -12.51 1.93
N GLU A 118 -16.18 -11.30 2.12
CA GLU A 118 -16.02 -10.61 3.41
C GLU A 118 -17.02 -9.45 3.49
N PRO A 119 -18.15 -9.61 4.20
CA PRO A 119 -19.19 -8.58 4.31
C PRO A 119 -18.83 -7.42 5.26
N ASP A 120 -17.83 -7.55 6.13
CA ASP A 120 -17.43 -6.44 7.01
C ASP A 120 -16.42 -5.51 6.33
N THR A 121 -16.94 -4.38 5.81
CA THR A 121 -16.14 -3.26 5.27
C THR A 121 -15.02 -2.80 6.20
N GLU A 122 -15.21 -2.84 7.53
CA GLU A 122 -14.17 -2.46 8.49
C GLU A 122 -13.09 -3.54 8.65
N VAL A 123 -13.35 -4.79 8.26
CA VAL A 123 -12.31 -5.84 8.14
C VAL A 123 -11.54 -5.63 6.84
N CYS A 124 -12.24 -5.47 5.71
CA CYS A 124 -11.61 -5.16 4.41
C CYS A 124 -10.68 -3.95 4.49
N LEU A 125 -11.13 -2.81 5.04
CA LEU A 125 -10.31 -1.58 5.14
C LEU A 125 -9.07 -1.76 6.03
N LYS A 126 -9.18 -2.51 7.13
CA LYS A 126 -8.01 -2.82 7.99
C LYS A 126 -7.01 -3.72 7.29
N ALA A 127 -7.49 -4.72 6.54
CA ALA A 127 -6.66 -5.62 5.77
C ALA A 127 -5.95 -4.89 4.62
N ILE A 128 -6.67 -4.08 3.83
CA ILE A 128 -6.12 -3.21 2.79
C ILE A 128 -5.03 -2.30 3.36
N LYS A 129 -5.25 -1.66 4.52
CA LYS A 129 -4.25 -0.80 5.15
C LYS A 129 -2.98 -1.57 5.53
N LYS A 130 -3.12 -2.72 6.20
CA LYS A 130 -1.99 -3.59 6.57
C LYS A 130 -1.21 -4.04 5.33
N THR A 131 -1.90 -4.51 4.30
CA THR A 131 -1.28 -4.93 3.04
C THR A 131 -0.64 -3.78 2.28
N LEU A 132 -1.22 -2.57 2.29
CA LEU A 132 -0.60 -1.39 1.70
C LEU A 132 0.73 -1.04 2.38
N ASP A 133 0.82 -1.17 3.70
CA ASP A 133 2.05 -0.93 4.44
C ASP A 133 3.12 -2.03 4.19
N GLU A 134 2.71 -3.31 4.10
CA GLU A 134 3.57 -4.41 3.64
C GLU A 134 4.10 -4.16 2.20
N VAL A 135 3.22 -3.75 1.28
CA VAL A 135 3.57 -3.46 -0.12
C VAL A 135 4.57 -2.31 -0.23
N LYS A 136 4.44 -1.25 0.59
CA LYS A 136 5.42 -0.14 0.61
C LYS A 136 6.82 -0.63 0.98
N VAL A 137 6.95 -1.56 1.94
CA VAL A 137 8.25 -2.14 2.36
C VAL A 137 8.86 -2.95 1.22
N GLU A 138 8.11 -3.88 0.63
CA GLU A 138 8.60 -4.71 -0.47
C GLU A 138 8.91 -3.89 -1.73
N TYR A 139 8.12 -2.86 -2.00
CA TYR A 139 8.39 -1.87 -3.04
C TYR A 139 9.72 -1.13 -2.80
N ARG A 140 10.00 -0.64 -1.58
CA ARG A 140 11.28 0.04 -1.30
C ARG A 140 12.48 -0.89 -1.43
N LYS A 141 12.33 -2.20 -1.14
CA LYS A 141 13.39 -3.20 -1.39
C LYS A 141 13.70 -3.33 -2.89
N VAL A 142 12.67 -3.49 -3.73
CA VAL A 142 12.87 -3.66 -5.18
C VAL A 142 13.25 -2.35 -5.88
N GLU A 143 12.82 -1.20 -5.38
CA GLU A 143 13.30 0.12 -5.81
C GLU A 143 14.81 0.29 -5.51
N LYS A 144 15.26 0.02 -4.28
CA LYS A 144 16.69 0.04 -3.90
C LYS A 144 17.54 -0.93 -4.74
N LEU A 145 16.98 -2.07 -5.15
CA LEU A 145 17.64 -3.01 -6.07
C LEU A 145 17.79 -2.40 -7.47
N LEU A 146 16.67 -2.01 -8.09
CA LEU A 146 16.65 -1.59 -9.49
C LEU A 146 17.37 -0.24 -9.70
N ARG A 147 17.31 0.68 -8.75
CA ARG A 147 18.12 1.91 -8.78
C ARG A 147 19.62 1.63 -8.82
N ARG A 148 20.11 0.70 -7.98
CA ARG A 148 21.51 0.25 -8.01
C ARG A 148 21.86 -0.52 -9.29
N TYR A 149 20.92 -1.29 -9.84
CA TYR A 149 21.09 -1.96 -11.13
C TYR A 149 21.33 -0.95 -12.26
N TYR A 150 20.54 0.13 -12.31
CA TYR A 150 20.70 1.23 -13.28
C TYR A 150 21.75 2.29 -12.87
N GLY A 151 22.67 1.96 -11.97
CA GLY A 151 23.87 2.76 -11.65
C GLY A 151 23.70 3.91 -10.64
N GLU A 152 22.59 4.01 -9.90
CA GLU A 152 22.43 5.02 -8.85
C GLU A 152 23.13 4.62 -7.53
N GLU A 153 23.85 5.56 -6.90
CA GLU A 153 24.40 5.40 -5.54
C GLU A 153 23.29 5.47 -4.48
N VAL A 154 22.55 4.37 -4.31
CA VAL A 154 21.57 4.23 -3.23
C VAL A 154 22.26 3.81 -1.94
N LYS A 155 22.09 4.60 -0.87
CA LYS A 155 22.63 4.25 0.45
C LYS A 155 21.84 3.09 1.06
N ASP A 156 22.56 2.03 1.44
CA ASP A 156 22.07 1.03 2.39
C ASP A 156 22.01 1.65 3.80
N GLU A 157 20.94 2.40 4.07
CA GLU A 157 20.50 2.58 5.45
C GLU A 157 20.01 1.23 5.96
N GLU A 158 20.76 0.66 6.92
CA GLU A 158 20.45 -0.63 7.55
C GLU A 158 19.04 -0.60 8.13
N GLU A 159 18.16 -1.50 7.65
CA GLU A 159 16.86 -1.74 8.26
C GLU A 159 17.09 -2.35 9.64
N LYS A 160 17.10 -1.50 10.67
CA LYS A 160 17.06 -1.95 12.06
C LYS A 160 15.79 -2.78 12.24
N PRO A 161 15.87 -3.99 12.82
CA PRO A 161 14.66 -4.73 13.17
C PRO A 161 13.84 -3.90 14.16
N GLU A 162 12.57 -3.66 13.85
CA GLU A 162 11.65 -3.02 14.77
C GLU A 162 11.36 -3.98 15.93
N GLU A 163 12.00 -3.75 17.08
CA GLU A 163 11.71 -4.52 18.29
C GLU A 163 10.24 -4.35 18.72
N GLU A 164 9.66 -5.43 19.24
CA GLU A 164 8.25 -5.55 19.61
C GLU A 164 7.78 -4.38 20.49
N VAL A 165 6.90 -3.52 19.96
CA VAL A 165 6.08 -2.60 20.77
C VAL A 165 5.01 -3.44 21.48
N LYS A 166 5.41 -4.05 22.60
CA LYS A 166 4.58 -4.94 23.40
C LYS A 166 3.34 -4.21 23.96
N GLU A 167 2.22 -4.94 24.03
CA GLU A 167 1.00 -4.47 24.67
C GLU A 167 1.27 -3.93 26.08
N GLN A 168 0.69 -2.78 26.41
CA GLN A 168 0.37 -2.44 27.79
C GLN A 168 -1.15 -2.31 27.90
N LYS A 169 -1.72 -3.21 28.70
CA LYS A 169 -3.16 -3.40 28.84
C LYS A 169 -3.64 -2.84 30.17
N GLU A 170 -4.69 -2.03 30.09
CA GLU A 170 -5.65 -1.66 31.15
C GLU A 170 -5.15 -1.47 32.60
N GLU A 171 -5.28 -0.25 33.13
CA GLU A 171 -5.76 -0.14 34.52
C GLU A 171 -6.84 0.96 34.67
N LYS A 172 -7.99 0.55 35.24
CA LYS A 172 -9.06 1.40 35.79
C LYS A 172 -9.56 0.69 37.05
N PRO A 173 -9.64 1.38 38.20
CA PRO A 173 -10.93 1.97 38.61
C PRO A 173 -10.74 3.33 39.34
N LYS A 174 -11.72 4.06 39.90
CA LYS A 174 -13.16 3.86 40.21
C LYS A 174 -13.90 5.23 40.32
N ALA A 175 -15.24 5.26 40.34
CA ALA A 175 -16.08 6.45 40.67
C ALA A 175 -16.44 6.49 42.19
N GLU A 176 -17.14 7.46 42.81
CA GLU A 176 -17.99 8.64 42.44
C GLU A 176 -17.83 9.68 43.64
N PRO A 177 -18.72 10.64 44.08
CA PRO A 177 -20.03 11.06 43.58
C PRO A 177 -20.48 12.56 43.65
N LYS A 178 -21.56 12.91 42.90
CA LYS A 178 -22.48 14.12 43.03
C LYS A 178 -21.89 15.52 42.71
N LYS A 179 -22.64 16.50 42.16
CA LYS A 179 -24.03 16.94 42.43
C LYS A 179 -24.86 17.35 41.18
N GLU A 180 -26.08 17.82 41.44
CA GLU A 180 -27.30 17.81 40.59
C GLU A 180 -27.92 19.23 40.46
N ILE A 181 -29.13 19.36 39.88
CA ILE A 181 -30.04 20.54 39.79
C ILE A 181 -29.79 21.48 38.57
N GLN A 182 -30.77 21.83 37.70
CA GLN A 182 -32.10 21.28 37.34
C GLN A 182 -32.67 21.97 36.06
N GLU A 183 -33.76 21.40 35.52
CA GLU A 183 -34.93 21.99 34.79
C GLU A 183 -34.98 23.48 34.30
N ALA A 184 -35.75 23.86 33.26
CA ALA A 184 -36.58 23.12 32.26
C ALA A 184 -37.25 24.04 31.19
N LYS A 185 -37.88 23.40 30.17
CA LYS A 185 -39.03 23.85 29.33
C LYS A 185 -38.74 25.09 28.42
N GLU A 186 -39.35 25.23 27.23
CA GLU A 186 -40.76 25.03 26.83
C GLU A 186 -40.92 24.41 25.43
N ALA A 187 -42.16 24.13 24.99
CA ALA A 187 -42.47 23.51 23.69
C ALA A 187 -43.82 24.01 23.09
N LYS A 188 -43.84 24.28 21.78
CA LYS A 188 -45.01 24.56 20.90
C LYS A 188 -44.49 24.73 19.45
N GLU A 189 -45.23 24.50 18.35
CA GLU A 189 -46.52 23.83 18.12
C GLU A 189 -46.56 23.29 16.67
N THR A 190 -47.49 22.39 16.35
CA THR A 190 -47.68 21.78 15.03
C THR A 190 -48.32 22.72 13.99
N LYS A 191 -48.03 22.49 12.70
CA LYS A 191 -49.08 22.23 11.68
C LYS A 191 -48.59 21.81 10.30
N GLU A 192 -49.15 20.71 9.79
CA GLU A 192 -49.46 20.56 8.36
C GLU A 192 -50.66 21.46 7.99
N PRO A 193 -50.97 21.61 6.69
CA PRO A 193 -52.10 20.79 6.20
C PRO A 193 -51.89 20.16 4.82
N THR A 194 -52.40 18.94 4.68
CA THR A 194 -52.52 18.17 3.43
C THR A 194 -53.60 18.76 2.50
N LYS A 195 -53.37 18.79 1.17
CA LYS A 195 -54.41 18.48 0.15
C LYS A 195 -53.92 18.43 -1.31
N GLU A 196 -54.10 17.25 -1.92
CA GLU A 196 -54.48 17.06 -3.33
C GLU A 196 -55.98 17.42 -3.56
N PRO A 197 -56.60 17.31 -4.77
CA PRO A 197 -56.07 16.87 -6.08
C PRO A 197 -56.39 17.83 -7.26
N THR A 198 -55.90 17.54 -8.47
CA THR A 198 -56.75 17.19 -9.65
C THR A 198 -55.93 16.86 -10.91
N LYS A 199 -56.55 16.11 -11.83
CA LYS A 199 -56.02 15.75 -13.17
C LYS A 199 -56.03 16.97 -14.11
N GLU A 200 -55.18 16.96 -15.14
CA GLU A 200 -55.66 17.17 -16.50
C GLU A 200 -54.85 16.35 -17.52
N VAL A 201 -55.37 16.20 -18.75
CA VAL A 201 -54.80 15.38 -19.85
C VAL A 201 -54.78 16.21 -21.13
N SER A 202 -53.60 16.51 -21.64
CA SER A 202 -53.30 17.01 -23.01
C SER A 202 -51.78 17.31 -23.11
N LYS A 203 -51.10 17.15 -24.25
CA LYS A 203 -51.53 16.69 -25.58
C LYS A 203 -50.36 16.03 -26.30
#